data_AF-A0A662M9N6-F1
#
_entry.id   AF-A0A662M9N6-F1
#
_cell.length_a   1.000
_cell.length_b   1.000
_cell.length_c   1.000
_cell.angle_alpha   90.00
_cell.angle_beta   90.00
_cell.angle_gamma   90.00
#
_symmetry.space_group_name_H-M   'P 1'
#
loop_
_entity.id
_entity.type
_entity.pdbx_description
1 polymer ?
#
loop_
_entity_poly.entity_id
_entity_poly.type
_entity_poly.pdbx_seq_one_letter_code
_entity_poly.pdbx_strand_id
1 'polypeptide(L)'
;MEDYFERMSHLLVDRSSPLGMVLNETQLQEFDFVTAPERRKDVRFGEYVITKNAVGEPLFGVIESLFGFNKILQVYERQGVTNPELDVITNSTDIRDSSELIVAHVKVLGRLILKIKDGKIKDVEIRPNKHPITPLTRVYSPSRGLLKAIFEESEDSNPPRRIKIGYLLNFYNYEENKGDVAVYLDLNRLLSRHFAIFAVTGAGKTNTVLVIASNIVRDFGGTVVVFDYHGEYARLRDYQDKLDFRINVLKDPSIRPGDLFIGEIQQLLDIRPRYTNMRDALQRAYEKLMSKRAVIVDNEELSVENFGSAFIKGLEDALKEVKADAEESNNRKLREGVEGVLRNLRLRRDILTRILYDKGKSDVIRSLEPGAMNILDLSSFSEDEAITFVSYVARTALRERVKAVREGANKVREAFRYPLLLVIEEA
;
A
#
# COMPACT_ATOMS: atom_id res chain seq x y z
N MET A 1 33.98 -15.23 -30.63
CA MET A 1 32.57 -14.89 -30.39
C MET A 1 32.62 -13.74 -29.41
N GLU A 2 32.32 -12.53 -29.85
CA GLU A 2 32.40 -11.33 -29.01
C GLU A 2 31.44 -11.48 -27.83
N ASP A 3 31.93 -11.21 -26.61
CA ASP A 3 31.15 -11.30 -25.38
C ASP A 3 29.86 -10.47 -25.49
N TYR A 4 28.71 -11.05 -25.14
CA TYR A 4 27.40 -10.41 -25.27
C TYR A 4 27.36 -9.08 -24.51
N PHE A 5 28.04 -9.01 -23.35
CA PHE A 5 28.17 -7.78 -22.59
C PHE A 5 28.88 -6.67 -23.39
N GLU A 6 29.99 -6.99 -24.06
CA GLU A 6 30.79 -6.01 -24.80
C GLU A 6 30.00 -5.43 -25.97
N ARG A 7 29.26 -6.28 -26.70
CA ARG A 7 28.36 -5.85 -27.79
C ARG A 7 27.27 -4.89 -27.31
N MET A 8 26.77 -5.09 -26.09
CA MET A 8 25.65 -4.36 -25.51
C MET A 8 26.06 -3.20 -24.61
N SER A 9 27.36 -3.01 -24.39
CA SER A 9 27.92 -2.02 -23.46
C SER A 9 27.38 -0.61 -23.69
N HIS A 10 27.33 -0.15 -24.95
CA HIS A 10 26.81 1.17 -25.33
C HIS A 10 25.36 1.44 -24.92
N LEU A 11 24.55 0.40 -24.68
CA LEU A 11 23.18 0.52 -24.16
C LEU A 11 23.12 0.34 -22.64
N LEU A 12 24.07 -0.39 -22.07
CA LEU A 12 24.06 -0.79 -20.67
C LEU A 12 24.76 0.21 -19.75
N VAL A 13 25.83 0.88 -20.21
CA VAL A 13 26.71 1.70 -19.35
C VAL A 13 26.77 3.15 -19.81
N ASP A 14 26.83 4.09 -18.85
CA ASP A 14 26.88 5.54 -19.12
C ASP A 14 28.29 6.02 -19.51
N ARG A 15 29.32 5.49 -18.84
CA ARG A 15 30.74 5.80 -19.07
C ARG A 15 31.52 4.53 -19.33
N SER A 16 32.48 4.59 -20.26
CA SER A 16 33.37 3.47 -20.58
C SER A 16 34.36 3.13 -19.47
N SER A 17 34.69 4.09 -18.60
CA SER A 17 35.56 3.87 -17.44
C SER A 17 34.79 3.21 -16.29
N PRO A 18 35.29 2.09 -15.73
CA PRO A 18 34.63 1.37 -14.64
C PRO A 18 34.65 2.17 -13.33
N LEU A 19 33.64 1.92 -12.47
CA LEU A 19 33.60 2.40 -11.08
C LEU A 19 34.62 1.68 -10.19
N GLY A 20 35.00 0.46 -10.55
CA GLY A 20 35.86 -0.38 -9.74
C GLY A 20 35.90 -1.83 -10.23
N MET A 21 36.43 -2.72 -9.39
CA MET A 21 36.60 -4.13 -9.70
C MET A 21 36.13 -5.03 -8.56
N VAL A 22 35.49 -6.15 -8.93
CA VAL A 22 34.98 -7.16 -8.00
C VAL A 22 36.12 -7.81 -7.22
N LEU A 23 35.93 -8.00 -5.92
CA LEU A 23 36.87 -8.66 -5.01
C LEU A 23 36.74 -10.19 -5.04
N ASN A 24 37.62 -10.90 -4.32
CA ASN A 24 37.82 -12.34 -4.45
C ASN A 24 36.63 -13.21 -4.01
N GLU A 25 35.83 -12.76 -3.03
CA GLU A 25 34.68 -13.52 -2.52
C GLU A 25 33.40 -12.98 -3.17
N THR A 26 32.79 -13.79 -4.03
CA THR A 26 31.53 -13.45 -4.70
C THR A 26 30.52 -14.55 -4.49
N GLN A 27 29.30 -14.19 -4.14
CA GLN A 27 28.17 -15.11 -4.15
C GLN A 27 27.35 -14.90 -5.43
N LEU A 28 26.33 -15.73 -5.65
CA LEU A 28 25.44 -15.59 -6.81
C LEU A 28 24.60 -14.31 -6.77
N GLN A 29 24.26 -13.84 -5.57
CA GLN A 29 23.32 -12.74 -5.33
C GLN A 29 23.95 -11.50 -4.71
N GLU A 30 25.23 -11.55 -4.37
CA GLU A 30 25.94 -10.43 -3.75
C GLU A 30 27.43 -10.49 -4.10
N PHE A 31 28.05 -9.32 -4.16
CA PHE A 31 29.49 -9.18 -4.34
C PHE A 31 29.99 -7.87 -3.78
N ASP A 32 31.26 -7.85 -3.41
CA ASP A 32 31.97 -6.63 -3.05
C ASP A 32 32.84 -6.17 -4.22
N PHE A 33 32.93 -4.85 -4.40
CA PHE A 33 33.91 -4.29 -5.34
C PHE A 33 34.68 -3.15 -4.69
N VAL A 34 35.96 -3.07 -5.03
CA VAL A 34 36.81 -1.94 -4.65
C VAL A 34 36.67 -0.84 -5.69
N THR A 35 36.38 0.37 -5.22
CA THR A 35 36.23 1.54 -6.09
C THR A 35 37.58 1.98 -6.67
N ALA A 36 37.55 2.49 -7.90
CA ALA A 36 38.70 3.16 -8.49
C ALA A 36 38.92 4.52 -7.79
N PRO A 37 40.17 4.91 -7.45
CA PRO A 37 40.44 6.14 -6.68
C PRO A 37 39.78 7.40 -7.25
N GLU A 38 39.79 7.55 -8.57
CA GLU A 38 39.20 8.68 -9.30
C GLU A 38 37.67 8.65 -9.36
N ARG A 39 37.04 7.51 -9.06
CA ARG A 39 35.59 7.30 -9.10
C ARG A 39 34.94 7.24 -7.72
N ARG A 40 35.71 7.37 -6.62
CA ARG A 40 35.20 7.30 -5.24
C ARG A 40 33.95 8.17 -4.99
N LYS A 41 33.90 9.37 -5.57
CA LYS A 41 32.77 10.33 -5.42
C LYS A 41 31.50 9.92 -6.17
N ASP A 42 31.61 9.03 -7.15
CA ASP A 42 30.49 8.58 -7.98
C ASP A 42 29.77 7.38 -7.36
N VAL A 43 30.30 6.79 -6.29
CA VAL A 43 29.78 5.59 -5.65
C VAL A 43 29.11 5.97 -4.33
N ARG A 44 27.79 5.75 -4.26
CA ARG A 44 26.95 6.11 -3.11
C ARG A 44 25.99 4.98 -2.76
N PHE A 45 25.48 5.01 -1.54
CA PHE A 45 24.42 4.11 -1.11
C PHE A 45 23.19 4.27 -2.02
N GLY A 46 22.53 3.16 -2.35
CA GLY A 46 21.36 3.14 -3.23
C GLY A 46 21.65 3.41 -4.71
N GLU A 47 22.92 3.57 -5.09
CA GLU A 47 23.32 3.66 -6.50
C GLU A 47 23.20 2.29 -7.17
N TYR A 48 22.74 2.27 -8.42
CA TYR A 48 22.68 1.05 -9.21
C TYR A 48 23.99 0.83 -9.96
N VAL A 49 24.34 -0.43 -10.17
CA VAL A 49 25.56 -0.84 -10.88
C VAL A 49 25.29 -1.96 -11.86
N ILE A 50 26.16 -2.04 -12.87
CA ILE A 50 26.18 -3.09 -13.88
C ILE A 50 27.52 -3.83 -13.81
N THR A 51 27.45 -5.15 -13.89
CA THR A 51 28.61 -6.04 -14.06
C THR A 51 28.23 -7.21 -14.98
N LYS A 52 29.08 -8.21 -15.11
CA LYS A 52 28.78 -9.46 -15.83
C LYS A 52 29.10 -10.69 -15.01
N ASN A 53 28.36 -11.77 -15.25
CA ASN A 53 28.69 -13.08 -14.69
C ASN A 53 29.78 -13.79 -15.50
N ALA A 54 30.21 -14.96 -15.05
CA ALA A 54 31.28 -15.75 -15.66
C ALA A 54 31.02 -16.16 -17.13
N VAL A 55 29.78 -16.12 -17.60
CA VAL A 55 29.39 -16.43 -18.99
C VAL A 55 29.10 -15.17 -19.82
N GLY A 56 29.35 -13.98 -19.29
CA GLY A 56 29.18 -12.72 -20.00
C GLY A 56 27.75 -12.14 -20.00
N GLU A 57 26.83 -12.67 -19.18
CA GLU A 57 25.50 -12.06 -19.06
C GLU A 57 25.54 -10.81 -18.17
N PRO A 58 24.87 -9.71 -18.55
CA PRO A 58 24.82 -8.49 -17.76
C PRO A 58 24.00 -8.69 -16.48
N LEU A 59 24.56 -8.25 -15.36
CA LEU A 59 23.91 -8.26 -14.05
C LEU A 59 23.60 -6.83 -13.61
N PHE A 60 22.43 -6.65 -13.03
CA PHE A 60 22.00 -5.40 -12.40
C PHE A 60 22.01 -5.57 -10.89
N GLY A 61 22.64 -4.63 -10.19
CA GLY A 61 22.72 -4.63 -8.74
C GLY A 61 22.52 -3.25 -8.14
N VAL A 62 22.35 -3.21 -6.83
CA VAL A 62 22.22 -2.00 -6.02
C VAL A 62 23.24 -2.01 -4.89
N ILE A 63 23.86 -0.87 -4.63
CA ILE A 63 24.81 -0.71 -3.52
C ILE A 63 24.02 -0.61 -2.21
N GLU A 64 24.17 -1.60 -1.34
CA GLU A 64 23.50 -1.66 -0.04
C GLU A 64 24.38 -1.15 1.11
N SER A 65 25.71 -1.15 0.95
CA SER A 65 26.61 -0.55 1.94
C SER A 65 27.96 -0.17 1.35
N LEU A 66 28.65 0.72 2.05
CA LEU A 66 29.96 1.27 1.69
C LEU A 66 30.86 1.26 2.91
N PHE A 67 32.07 0.74 2.76
CA PHE A 67 33.07 0.68 3.81
C PHE A 67 34.34 1.36 3.32
N GLY A 68 34.70 2.45 4.00
CA GLY A 68 35.99 3.10 3.82
C GLY A 68 37.00 2.53 4.82
N PHE A 69 38.18 2.14 4.35
CA PHE A 69 39.29 1.79 5.23
C PHE A 69 40.62 2.18 4.62
N ASN A 70 41.63 2.36 5.47
CA ASN A 70 43.00 2.61 5.03
C ASN A 70 43.81 1.33 5.16
N LYS A 71 44.43 0.88 4.06
CA LYS A 71 45.25 -0.35 4.03
C LYS A 71 46.37 -0.32 5.06
N ILE A 72 47.01 0.84 5.21
CA ILE A 72 48.16 0.99 6.10
C ILE A 72 47.71 0.87 7.56
N LEU A 73 46.61 1.53 7.94
CA LEU A 73 46.05 1.43 9.29
C LEU A 73 45.64 -0.01 9.66
N GLN A 74 45.10 -0.79 8.72
CA GLN A 74 44.76 -2.21 8.97
C GLN A 74 45.98 -3.09 9.25
N VAL A 75 47.13 -2.79 8.64
CA VAL A 75 48.39 -3.50 8.93
C VAL A 75 48.86 -3.16 10.34
N TYR A 76 48.80 -1.88 10.72
CA TYR A 76 49.21 -1.40 12.03
C TYR A 76 48.29 -1.83 13.18
N GLU A 77 46.98 -1.96 12.97
CA GLU A 77 46.06 -2.54 13.96
C GLU A 77 46.46 -3.97 14.37
N ARG A 78 47.01 -4.76 13.42
CA ARG A 78 47.44 -6.14 13.67
C ARG A 78 48.82 -6.25 14.32
N GLN A 79 49.67 -5.24 14.15
CA GLN A 79 51.07 -5.25 14.58
C GLN A 79 51.34 -4.37 15.82
N GLY A 80 50.39 -3.51 16.20
CA GLY A 80 50.59 -2.45 17.20
C GLY A 80 51.14 -1.19 16.54
N VAL A 81 50.61 -0.02 16.90
CA VAL A 81 50.97 1.26 16.25
C VAL A 81 51.92 2.05 17.13
N THR A 82 53.03 2.56 16.58
CA THR A 82 53.88 3.53 17.28
C THR A 82 53.48 4.98 16.90
N ASN A 83 53.61 5.94 17.83
CA ASN A 83 53.29 7.36 17.57
C ASN A 83 53.99 7.94 16.30
N PRO A 84 55.26 7.62 16.00
CA PRO A 84 55.92 8.11 14.79
C PRO A 84 55.30 7.60 13.48
N GLU A 85 54.77 6.37 13.46
CA GLU A 85 54.13 5.79 12.27
C GLU A 85 52.77 6.43 12.00
N LEU A 86 52.01 6.72 13.07
CA LEU A 86 50.80 7.54 12.98
C LEU A 86 51.09 8.95 12.47
N ASP A 87 52.18 9.57 12.92
CA ASP A 87 52.58 10.91 12.47
C ASP A 87 52.93 10.95 10.97
N VAL A 88 53.56 9.90 10.42
CA VAL A 88 53.88 9.82 8.98
C VAL A 88 52.61 9.70 8.14
N ILE A 89 51.65 8.87 8.57
CA ILE A 89 50.37 8.67 7.85
C ILE A 89 49.49 9.91 7.93
N THR A 90 49.43 10.58 9.09
CA THR A 90 48.59 11.75 9.28
C THR A 90 49.13 12.99 8.58
N ASN A 91 50.45 13.16 8.51
CA ASN A 91 51.09 14.34 7.91
C ASN A 91 51.43 14.19 6.41
N SER A 92 51.28 13.00 5.82
CA SER A 92 51.54 12.77 4.39
C SER A 92 50.23 12.54 3.62
N THR A 93 49.73 13.58 2.97
CA THR A 93 48.50 13.52 2.15
C THR A 93 48.57 12.44 1.07
N ASP A 94 49.72 12.29 0.42
CA ASP A 94 49.89 11.31 -0.66
C ASP A 94 49.80 9.86 -0.14
N ILE A 95 50.34 9.58 1.04
CA ILE A 95 50.30 8.25 1.67
C ILE A 95 48.88 7.95 2.15
N ARG A 96 48.20 8.94 2.73
CA ARG A 96 46.81 8.82 3.17
C ARG A 96 45.88 8.52 2.00
N ASP A 97 45.90 9.36 0.98
CA ASP A 97 44.93 9.32 -0.12
C ASP A 97 45.14 8.09 -1.04
N SER A 98 46.39 7.63 -1.21
CA SER A 98 46.73 6.41 -1.96
C SER A 98 46.41 5.12 -1.23
N SER A 99 46.30 5.17 0.11
CA SER A 99 46.05 4.00 0.96
C SER A 99 44.59 3.83 1.36
N GLU A 100 43.77 4.84 1.13
CA GLU A 100 42.32 4.78 1.27
C GLU A 100 41.68 3.87 0.22
N LEU A 101 40.87 2.93 0.67
CA LEU A 101 39.99 2.14 -0.14
C LEU A 101 38.55 2.39 0.26
N ILE A 102 37.66 2.43 -0.72
CA ILE A 102 36.24 2.30 -0.50
C ILE A 102 35.81 0.98 -1.15
N VAL A 103 35.23 0.11 -0.36
CA VAL A 103 34.61 -1.13 -0.79
C VAL A 103 33.10 -0.96 -0.72
N ALA A 104 32.42 -1.28 -1.81
CA ALA A 104 30.97 -1.23 -1.90
C ALA A 104 30.41 -2.65 -1.96
N HIS A 105 29.44 -2.92 -1.10
CA HIS A 105 28.68 -4.16 -1.10
C HIS A 105 27.47 -4.01 -2.01
N VAL A 106 27.34 -4.92 -2.96
CA VAL A 106 26.30 -4.90 -3.98
C VAL A 106 25.42 -6.12 -3.85
N LYS A 107 24.11 -5.87 -3.77
CA LYS A 107 23.10 -6.90 -3.97
C LYS A 107 22.72 -6.99 -5.44
N VAL A 108 22.81 -8.18 -6.00
CA VAL A 108 22.39 -8.49 -7.37
C VAL A 108 20.87 -8.62 -7.40
N LEU A 109 20.22 -7.78 -8.19
CA LEU A 109 18.77 -7.84 -8.44
C LEU A 109 18.43 -8.88 -9.51
N GLY A 110 19.36 -9.13 -10.43
CA GLY A 110 19.26 -10.22 -11.39
C GLY A 110 20.04 -9.96 -12.67
N ARG A 111 19.98 -10.92 -13.59
CA ARG A 111 20.49 -10.76 -14.96
C ARG A 111 19.49 -10.02 -15.84
N LEU A 112 20.00 -9.18 -16.73
CA LEU A 112 19.19 -8.38 -17.64
C LEU A 112 18.99 -9.09 -18.98
N ILE A 113 17.74 -9.19 -19.40
CA ILE A 113 17.35 -9.58 -20.76
C ILE A 113 16.70 -8.37 -21.42
N LEU A 114 17.37 -7.82 -22.42
CA LEU A 114 16.94 -6.60 -23.09
C LEU A 114 16.11 -6.95 -24.34
N LYS A 115 14.97 -6.30 -24.51
CA LYS A 115 14.27 -6.25 -25.79
C LYS A 115 14.60 -4.94 -26.48
N ILE A 116 15.26 -5.03 -27.62
CA ILE A 116 15.75 -3.87 -28.38
C ILE A 116 14.90 -3.71 -29.62
N LYS A 117 14.53 -2.47 -29.92
CA LYS A 117 13.92 -2.10 -31.20
C LYS A 117 14.49 -0.75 -31.63
N ASP A 118 14.86 -0.63 -32.91
CA ASP A 118 15.39 0.61 -33.50
C ASP A 118 16.59 1.18 -32.72
N GLY A 119 17.47 0.30 -32.24
CA GLY A 119 18.66 0.69 -31.47
C GLY A 119 18.40 1.22 -30.05
N LYS A 120 17.16 1.12 -29.54
CA LYS A 120 16.79 1.54 -28.18
C LYS A 120 16.27 0.36 -27.36
N ILE A 121 16.49 0.42 -26.05
CA ILE A 121 15.90 -0.51 -25.08
C ILE A 121 14.41 -0.20 -25.00
N LYS A 122 13.56 -1.17 -25.35
CA LYS A 122 12.10 -1.05 -25.27
C LYS A 122 11.52 -1.67 -24.01
N ASP A 123 12.12 -2.74 -23.54
CA ASP A 123 11.68 -3.48 -22.36
C ASP A 123 12.86 -4.23 -21.75
N VAL A 124 12.81 -4.41 -20.44
CA VAL A 124 13.87 -5.05 -19.65
C VAL A 124 13.25 -6.10 -18.76
N GLU A 125 13.67 -7.34 -18.94
CA GLU A 125 13.30 -8.42 -18.05
C GLU A 125 14.47 -8.75 -17.12
N ILE A 126 14.20 -8.71 -15.82
CA ILE A 126 15.16 -9.11 -14.78
C ILE A 126 14.86 -10.56 -14.40
N ARG A 127 15.86 -11.44 -14.55
CA ARG A 127 15.76 -12.86 -14.18
C ARG A 127 16.78 -13.21 -13.10
N PRO A 128 16.57 -14.27 -12.30
CA PRO A 128 17.58 -14.74 -11.37
C PRO A 128 18.89 -15.04 -12.08
N ASN A 129 20.00 -14.57 -11.49
CA ASN A 129 21.34 -14.96 -11.90
C ASN A 129 21.59 -16.44 -11.55
N LYS A 130 22.23 -17.18 -12.46
CA LYS A 130 22.53 -18.61 -12.30
C LYS A 130 24.02 -18.94 -12.34
N HIS A 131 24.85 -17.96 -12.65
CA HIS A 131 26.29 -18.14 -12.81
C HIS A 131 27.06 -17.21 -11.85
N PRO A 132 28.20 -17.65 -11.31
CA PRO A 132 28.99 -16.82 -10.40
C PRO A 132 29.53 -15.58 -11.09
N ILE A 133 29.89 -14.58 -10.30
CA ILE A 133 30.61 -13.39 -10.74
C ILE A 133 32.10 -13.70 -10.62
N THR A 134 32.90 -13.39 -11.63
CA THR A 134 34.34 -13.66 -11.55
C THR A 134 35.05 -12.51 -10.81
N PRO A 135 36.00 -12.79 -9.90
CA PRO A 135 36.85 -11.76 -9.33
C PRO A 135 37.54 -10.92 -10.41
N LEU A 136 37.84 -9.66 -10.09
CA LEU A 136 38.43 -8.66 -11.01
C LEU A 136 37.52 -8.26 -12.18
N THR A 137 36.27 -8.73 -12.21
CA THR A 137 35.27 -8.22 -13.17
C THR A 137 35.04 -6.73 -12.91
N ARG A 138 34.94 -5.95 -13.98
CA ARG A 138 34.70 -4.50 -13.90
C ARG A 138 33.25 -4.19 -13.58
N VAL A 139 33.05 -3.19 -12.73
CA VAL A 139 31.72 -2.68 -12.33
C VAL A 139 31.51 -1.30 -12.93
N TYR A 140 30.32 -1.02 -13.43
CA TYR A 140 30.00 0.19 -14.20
C TYR A 140 28.72 0.87 -13.70
N SER A 141 28.62 2.18 -13.95
CA SER A 141 27.34 2.89 -13.81
C SER A 141 26.39 2.50 -14.94
N PRO A 142 25.12 2.15 -14.66
CA PRO A 142 24.13 1.89 -15.68
C PRO A 142 23.87 3.15 -16.52
N SER A 143 23.54 2.97 -17.79
CA SER A 143 23.11 4.07 -18.66
C SER A 143 21.78 4.64 -18.18
N ARG A 144 21.55 5.94 -18.41
CA ARG A 144 20.24 6.56 -18.14
C ARG A 144 19.12 5.88 -18.92
N GLY A 145 19.38 5.49 -20.18
CA GLY A 145 18.41 4.78 -21.01
C GLY A 145 17.98 3.45 -20.41
N LEU A 146 18.91 2.70 -19.81
CA LEU A 146 18.61 1.46 -19.10
C LEU A 146 17.76 1.72 -17.85
N LEU A 147 18.16 2.67 -17.00
CA LEU A 147 17.40 2.99 -15.79
C LEU A 147 15.97 3.43 -16.10
N LYS A 148 15.79 4.31 -17.12
CA LYS A 148 14.47 4.73 -17.59
C LYS A 148 13.66 3.54 -18.12
N ALA A 149 14.27 2.64 -18.90
CA ALA A 149 13.57 1.45 -19.37
C ALA A 149 13.14 0.49 -18.24
N ILE A 150 13.84 0.47 -17.11
CA ILE A 150 13.48 -0.35 -15.94
C ILE A 150 12.37 0.33 -15.12
N PHE A 151 12.54 1.63 -14.79
CA PHE A 151 11.74 2.30 -13.75
C PHE A 151 10.66 3.23 -14.28
N GLU A 152 10.79 3.78 -15.49
CA GLU A 152 9.82 4.73 -16.05
C GLU A 152 8.68 4.03 -16.80
N GLU A 153 7.63 4.78 -17.12
CA GLU A 153 6.60 4.33 -18.05
C GLU A 153 7.13 4.39 -19.47
N SER A 154 6.90 3.32 -20.25
CA SER A 154 7.29 3.32 -21.66
C SER A 154 6.44 4.32 -22.44
N GLU A 155 7.07 5.12 -23.31
CA GLU A 155 6.38 6.06 -24.20
C GLU A 155 5.36 5.35 -25.13
N ASP A 156 5.55 4.05 -25.39
CA ASP A 156 4.64 3.25 -26.23
C ASP A 156 3.39 2.77 -25.46
N SER A 157 3.32 2.99 -24.14
CA SER A 157 2.19 2.58 -23.30
C SER A 157 1.00 3.53 -23.49
N ASN A 158 0.17 3.27 -24.50
CA ASN A 158 -1.11 3.95 -24.70
C ASN A 158 -2.30 2.95 -24.59
N PRO A 159 -3.20 3.08 -23.61
CA PRO A 159 -3.21 4.05 -22.51
C PRO A 159 -2.07 3.80 -21.51
N PRO A 160 -1.67 4.81 -20.71
CA PRO A 160 -0.74 4.62 -19.60
C PRO A 160 -1.28 3.55 -18.66
N ARG A 161 -0.40 2.77 -18.04
CA ARG A 161 -0.75 1.67 -17.11
C ARG A 161 -0.04 1.78 -15.78
N ARG A 162 0.88 2.73 -15.64
CA ARG A 162 1.66 2.92 -14.43
C ARG A 162 1.38 4.27 -13.77
N ILE A 163 1.50 4.30 -12.45
CA ILE A 163 1.45 5.52 -11.64
C ILE A 163 2.87 5.91 -11.22
N LYS A 164 3.22 7.18 -11.34
CA LYS A 164 4.49 7.69 -10.81
C LYS A 164 4.43 7.69 -9.29
N ILE A 165 5.53 7.34 -8.61
CA ILE A 165 5.61 7.41 -7.14
C ILE A 165 6.74 8.30 -6.64
N GLY A 166 7.68 8.68 -7.51
CA GLY A 166 8.81 9.51 -7.15
C GLY A 166 9.93 9.43 -8.17
N TYR A 167 11.16 9.57 -7.69
CA TYR A 167 12.40 9.48 -8.47
C TYR A 167 13.39 8.56 -7.76
N LEU A 168 14.37 8.05 -8.50
CA LEU A 168 15.50 7.36 -7.89
C LEU A 168 16.30 8.35 -7.02
N LEU A 169 16.74 7.89 -5.84
CA LEU A 169 17.37 8.69 -4.79
C LEU A 169 18.49 9.60 -5.33
N ASN A 170 19.46 9.01 -6.03
CA ASN A 170 20.64 9.72 -6.52
C ASN A 170 20.42 10.43 -7.87
N PHE A 171 19.18 10.44 -8.36
CA PHE A 171 18.77 11.13 -9.59
C PHE A 171 17.83 12.30 -9.30
N TYR A 172 17.74 12.73 -8.04
CA TYR A 172 16.97 13.89 -7.62
C TYR A 172 17.88 15.02 -7.17
N ASN A 173 17.73 16.20 -7.78
CA ASN A 173 18.37 17.43 -7.32
C ASN A 173 17.40 18.19 -6.42
N TYR A 174 17.71 18.27 -5.13
CA TYR A 174 16.90 18.96 -4.12
C TYR A 174 16.94 20.48 -4.25
N GLU A 175 18.04 21.06 -4.73
CA GLU A 175 18.17 22.51 -4.91
C GLU A 175 17.33 23.00 -6.09
N GLU A 176 17.27 22.22 -7.16
CA GLU A 176 16.47 22.52 -8.36
C GLU A 176 15.05 21.94 -8.31
N ASN A 177 14.73 21.15 -7.28
CA ASN A 177 13.47 20.41 -7.15
C ASN A 177 13.14 19.59 -8.43
N LYS A 178 14.15 18.91 -9.00
CA LYS A 178 14.06 18.25 -10.29
C LYS A 178 14.71 16.86 -10.26
N GLY A 179 13.99 15.86 -10.75
CA GLY A 179 14.50 14.49 -10.90
C GLY A 179 14.69 14.08 -12.35
N ASP A 180 15.70 13.24 -12.61
CA ASP A 180 16.06 12.77 -13.95
C ASP A 180 15.48 11.37 -14.28
N VAL A 181 15.40 10.48 -13.29
CA VAL A 181 14.84 9.13 -13.46
C VAL A 181 13.64 8.95 -12.54
N ALA A 182 12.45 8.97 -13.13
CA ALA A 182 11.20 8.76 -12.41
C ALA A 182 10.95 7.26 -12.12
N VAL A 183 10.20 6.99 -11.07
CA VAL A 183 9.82 5.62 -10.69
C VAL A 183 8.31 5.47 -10.83
N TYR A 184 7.91 4.46 -11.58
CA TYR A 184 6.52 4.13 -11.89
C TYR A 184 6.15 2.72 -11.41
N LEU A 185 4.96 2.56 -10.86
CA LEU A 185 4.38 1.28 -10.45
C LEU A 185 3.27 0.86 -11.40
N ASP A 186 3.27 -0.40 -11.83
CA ASP A 186 2.17 -1.00 -12.61
C ASP A 186 0.89 -1.06 -11.77
N LEU A 187 -0.12 -0.31 -12.21
CA LEU A 187 -1.38 -0.17 -11.50
C LEU A 187 -2.16 -1.49 -11.44
N ASN A 188 -2.13 -2.29 -12.52
CA ASN A 188 -2.81 -3.59 -12.52
C ASN A 188 -2.15 -4.56 -11.55
N ARG A 189 -0.81 -4.57 -11.47
CA ARG A 189 -0.10 -5.40 -10.49
C ARG A 189 -0.37 -4.93 -9.07
N LEU A 190 -0.38 -3.61 -8.83
CA LEU A 190 -0.67 -3.01 -7.52
C LEU A 190 -2.08 -3.38 -7.03
N LEU A 191 -3.10 -3.26 -7.90
CA LEU A 191 -4.50 -3.48 -7.54
C LEU A 191 -4.90 -4.97 -7.52
N SER A 192 -4.23 -5.84 -8.27
CA SER A 192 -4.59 -7.27 -8.35
C SER A 192 -4.00 -8.16 -7.27
N ARG A 193 -2.92 -7.74 -6.59
CA ARG A 193 -2.19 -8.58 -5.61
C ARG A 193 -2.25 -8.08 -4.18
N HIS A 194 -2.97 -6.99 -3.93
CA HIS A 194 -2.87 -6.20 -2.70
C HIS A 194 -1.44 -5.70 -2.46
N PHE A 195 -1.27 -4.70 -1.60
CA PHE A 195 0.04 -4.20 -1.21
C PHE A 195 -0.01 -3.69 0.22
N ALA A 196 1.17 -3.58 0.84
CA ALA A 196 1.34 -3.03 2.18
C ALA A 196 2.41 -1.94 2.14
N ILE A 197 2.20 -0.88 2.91
CA ILE A 197 3.16 0.22 3.08
C ILE A 197 3.65 0.15 4.54
N PHE A 198 4.92 -0.19 4.73
CA PHE A 198 5.56 -0.25 6.04
C PHE A 198 6.52 0.92 6.19
N ALA A 199 6.38 1.66 7.29
CA ALA A 199 7.26 2.76 7.61
C ALA A 199 7.23 3.02 9.12
N VAL A 200 8.31 3.56 9.67
CA VAL A 200 8.29 4.12 11.03
C VAL A 200 7.53 5.44 11.04
N THR A 201 7.06 5.88 12.21
CA THR A 201 6.37 7.18 12.36
C THR A 201 7.24 8.31 11.81
N GLY A 202 6.63 9.19 11.01
CA GLY A 202 7.33 10.32 10.39
C GLY A 202 8.12 9.99 9.12
N ALA A 203 8.24 8.71 8.72
CA ALA A 203 8.96 8.33 7.49
C ALA A 203 8.13 8.48 6.19
N GLY A 204 6.91 9.03 6.27
CA GLY A 204 6.11 9.40 5.09
C GLY A 204 5.09 8.35 4.61
N LYS A 205 4.55 7.51 5.50
CA LYS A 205 3.45 6.56 5.20
C LYS A 205 2.26 7.28 4.55
N THR A 206 1.69 8.26 5.24
CA THR A 206 0.53 9.06 4.80
C THR A 206 0.79 9.76 3.47
N ASN A 207 1.99 10.32 3.30
CA ASN A 207 2.40 10.94 2.04
C ASN A 207 2.45 9.93 0.88
N THR A 208 2.98 8.73 1.12
CA THR A 208 3.05 7.67 0.11
C THR A 208 1.65 7.23 -0.31
N VAL A 209 0.73 7.05 0.64
CA VAL A 209 -0.68 6.76 0.35
C VAL A 209 -1.30 7.87 -0.48
N LEU A 210 -1.09 9.14 -0.10
CA LEU A 210 -1.65 10.29 -0.82
C LEU A 210 -1.14 10.35 -2.27
N VAL A 211 0.16 10.15 -2.51
CA VAL A 211 0.74 10.12 -3.87
C VAL A 211 0.12 9.00 -4.70
N ILE A 212 0.01 7.79 -4.15
CA ILE A 212 -0.61 6.67 -4.86
C ILE A 212 -2.09 6.95 -5.16
N ALA A 213 -2.87 7.36 -4.15
CA ALA A 213 -4.30 7.58 -4.27
C ALA A 213 -4.62 8.73 -5.24
N SER A 214 -3.94 9.87 -5.10
CA SER A 214 -4.13 11.03 -5.99
C SER A 214 -3.78 10.71 -7.43
N ASN A 215 -2.69 9.98 -7.69
CA ASN A 215 -2.31 9.59 -9.05
C ASN A 215 -3.31 8.61 -9.67
N ILE A 216 -3.87 7.68 -8.88
CA ILE A 216 -4.97 6.80 -9.34
C ILE A 216 -6.21 7.62 -9.73
N VAL A 217 -6.58 8.61 -8.93
CA VAL A 217 -7.76 9.43 -9.20
C VAL A 217 -7.52 10.34 -10.40
N ARG A 218 -6.40 11.07 -10.42
CA ARG A 218 -6.07 12.06 -11.44
C ARG A 218 -5.83 11.43 -12.81
N ASP A 219 -4.96 10.43 -12.87
CA ASP A 219 -4.43 9.93 -14.15
C ASP A 219 -5.34 8.84 -14.75
N PHE A 220 -6.19 8.20 -13.92
CA PHE A 220 -7.02 7.06 -14.34
C PHE A 220 -8.51 7.21 -14.04
N GLY A 221 -8.93 8.29 -13.35
CA GLY A 221 -10.31 8.42 -12.88
C GLY A 221 -10.72 7.28 -11.94
N GLY A 222 -9.75 6.68 -11.22
CA GLY A 222 -9.99 5.57 -10.33
C GLY A 222 -10.70 5.98 -9.03
N THR A 223 -11.44 5.06 -8.42
CA THR A 223 -12.09 5.27 -7.13
C THR A 223 -11.20 4.73 -6.01
N VAL A 224 -10.86 5.58 -5.04
CA VAL A 224 -10.12 5.19 -3.84
C VAL A 224 -11.00 5.44 -2.63
N VAL A 225 -10.99 4.53 -1.65
CA VAL A 225 -11.66 4.69 -0.35
C VAL A 225 -10.60 4.57 0.73
N VAL A 226 -10.39 5.65 1.48
CA VAL A 226 -9.42 5.74 2.58
C VAL A 226 -10.19 5.73 3.89
N PHE A 227 -9.89 4.74 4.74
CA PHE A 227 -10.37 4.70 6.13
C PHE A 227 -9.41 5.53 6.99
N ASP A 228 -9.78 6.78 7.28
CA ASP A 228 -8.91 7.75 7.95
C ASP A 228 -9.13 7.72 9.46
N TYR A 229 -8.36 6.87 10.16
CA TYR A 229 -8.50 6.68 11.61
C TYR A 229 -8.03 7.89 12.44
N HIS A 230 -7.08 8.67 11.94
CA HIS A 230 -6.50 9.81 12.66
C HIS A 230 -6.98 11.18 12.16
N GLY A 231 -7.76 11.23 11.08
CA GLY A 231 -8.26 12.47 10.49
C GLY A 231 -7.16 13.27 9.75
N GLU A 232 -6.10 12.60 9.29
CA GLU A 232 -4.98 13.25 8.60
C GLU A 232 -5.38 13.71 7.18
N TYR A 233 -6.21 12.91 6.51
CA TYR A 233 -6.65 13.15 5.14
C TYR A 233 -7.89 14.04 5.08
N ALA A 234 -8.77 13.99 6.08
CA ALA A 234 -10.00 14.78 6.11
C ALA A 234 -9.75 16.30 5.96
N ARG A 235 -8.58 16.78 6.41
CA ARG A 235 -8.13 18.18 6.29
C ARG A 235 -7.84 18.60 4.84
N LEU A 236 -7.63 17.66 3.92
CA LEU A 236 -7.44 17.97 2.50
C LEU A 236 -8.65 18.67 1.88
N ARG A 237 -9.84 18.55 2.50
CA ARG A 237 -11.04 19.28 2.10
C ARG A 237 -10.82 20.79 2.02
N ASP A 238 -10.05 21.34 2.95
CA ASP A 238 -9.77 22.77 3.02
C ASP A 238 -8.83 23.26 1.91
N TYR A 239 -8.24 22.31 1.17
CA TYR A 239 -7.30 22.56 0.09
C TYR A 239 -7.83 22.11 -1.28
N GLN A 240 -9.10 21.73 -1.41
CA GLN A 240 -9.66 21.18 -2.66
C GLN A 240 -9.37 22.05 -3.89
N ASP A 241 -9.44 23.38 -3.78
CA ASP A 241 -9.17 24.31 -4.88
C ASP A 241 -7.72 24.30 -5.37
N LYS A 242 -6.80 23.72 -4.57
CA LYS A 242 -5.37 23.58 -4.89
C LYS A 242 -5.01 22.17 -5.35
N LEU A 243 -5.95 21.22 -5.30
CA LEU A 243 -5.72 19.84 -5.71
C LEU A 243 -6.12 19.67 -7.19
N ASP A 244 -5.35 18.85 -7.90
CA ASP A 244 -5.59 18.45 -9.29
C ASP A 244 -6.41 17.15 -9.39
N PHE A 245 -7.01 16.72 -8.29
CA PHE A 245 -7.85 15.52 -8.21
C PHE A 245 -9.09 15.75 -7.33
N ARG A 246 -10.10 14.89 -7.50
CA ARG A 246 -11.36 14.97 -6.75
C ARG A 246 -11.25 14.26 -5.40
N ILE A 247 -11.67 14.93 -4.33
CA ILE A 247 -11.84 14.31 -3.01
C ILE A 247 -13.29 14.39 -2.57
N ASN A 248 -13.69 13.41 -1.78
CA ASN A 248 -15.00 13.36 -1.13
C ASN A 248 -14.78 12.97 0.33
N VAL A 249 -15.02 13.90 1.27
CA VAL A 249 -14.82 13.64 2.70
C VAL A 249 -16.16 13.37 3.36
N LEU A 250 -16.34 12.13 3.83
CA LEU A 250 -17.51 11.71 4.60
C LEU A 250 -17.22 11.81 6.09
N LYS A 251 -17.75 12.88 6.71
CA LYS A 251 -17.76 13.03 8.16
C LYS A 251 -18.88 12.18 8.76
N ASP A 252 -18.61 11.59 9.93
CA ASP A 252 -19.50 10.65 10.61
C ASP A 252 -20.11 9.62 9.64
N PRO A 253 -19.27 8.84 8.94
CA PRO A 253 -19.74 7.89 7.95
C PRO A 253 -20.53 6.77 8.64
N SER A 254 -21.64 6.36 8.05
CA SER A 254 -22.65 5.53 8.71
C SER A 254 -23.36 4.60 7.74
N ILE A 255 -24.00 3.58 8.30
CA ILE A 255 -24.60 2.47 7.58
C ILE A 255 -26.11 2.55 7.70
N ARG A 256 -26.80 2.56 6.58
CA ARG A 256 -28.26 2.47 6.58
C ARG A 256 -28.72 1.09 7.05
N PRO A 257 -29.63 0.97 8.03
CA PRO A 257 -30.06 -0.32 8.55
C PRO A 257 -30.66 -1.25 7.49
N GLY A 258 -31.41 -0.70 6.53
CA GLY A 258 -32.03 -1.45 5.43
C GLY A 258 -31.04 -2.04 4.43
N ASP A 259 -29.76 -1.61 4.45
CA ASP A 259 -28.72 -2.23 3.62
C ASP A 259 -28.02 -3.41 4.34
N LEU A 260 -28.31 -3.63 5.63
CA LEU A 260 -27.75 -4.73 6.42
C LEU A 260 -28.49 -6.04 6.17
N PHE A 261 -27.73 -7.09 5.90
CA PHE A 261 -28.25 -8.45 5.93
C PHE A 261 -28.41 -8.95 7.37
N ILE A 262 -29.31 -9.91 7.58
CA ILE A 262 -29.52 -10.53 8.91
C ILE A 262 -28.22 -11.07 9.52
N GLY A 263 -27.31 -11.59 8.70
CA GLY A 263 -25.99 -12.05 9.16
C GLY A 263 -25.07 -10.91 9.61
N GLU A 264 -25.20 -9.72 9.05
CA GLU A 264 -24.46 -8.53 9.48
C GLU A 264 -25.07 -7.98 10.78
N ILE A 265 -26.40 -7.94 10.90
CA ILE A 265 -27.10 -7.61 12.16
C ILE A 265 -26.68 -8.57 13.28
N GLN A 266 -26.57 -9.87 12.99
CA GLN A 266 -26.06 -10.87 13.95
C GLN A 266 -24.66 -10.51 14.44
N GLN A 267 -23.75 -10.07 13.57
CA GLN A 267 -22.40 -9.69 13.97
C GLN A 267 -22.38 -8.38 14.75
N LEU A 268 -23.17 -7.38 14.34
CA LEU A 268 -23.33 -6.13 15.10
C LEU A 268 -23.84 -6.38 16.52
N LEU A 269 -24.63 -7.44 16.72
CA LEU A 269 -25.15 -7.88 18.01
C LEU A 269 -24.29 -8.98 18.66
N ASP A 270 -23.13 -9.36 18.12
CA ASP A 270 -22.26 -10.44 18.64
C ASP A 270 -22.95 -11.81 18.83
N ILE A 271 -23.86 -12.13 17.91
CA ILE A 271 -24.60 -13.38 17.88
C ILE A 271 -23.82 -14.37 17.02
N ARG A 272 -22.96 -15.16 17.66
CA ARG A 272 -22.16 -16.21 17.01
C ARG A 272 -23.05 -17.34 16.46
N PRO A 273 -22.59 -18.05 15.40
CA PRO A 273 -23.37 -19.12 14.75
C PRO A 273 -23.91 -20.22 15.68
N ARG A 274 -23.17 -20.51 16.78
CA ARG A 274 -23.54 -21.51 17.80
C ARG A 274 -24.76 -21.15 18.63
N TYR A 275 -25.15 -19.86 18.70
CA TYR A 275 -26.29 -19.41 19.51
C TYR A 275 -27.60 -19.55 18.72
N THR A 276 -28.01 -20.79 18.44
CA THR A 276 -29.17 -21.12 17.60
C THR A 276 -30.47 -20.46 18.07
N ASN A 277 -30.75 -20.48 19.38
CA ASN A 277 -31.95 -19.86 19.96
C ASN A 277 -31.99 -18.34 19.72
N MET A 278 -30.84 -17.65 19.86
CA MET A 278 -30.75 -16.20 19.61
C MET A 278 -30.91 -15.88 18.12
N ARG A 279 -30.42 -16.75 17.24
CA ARG A 279 -30.58 -16.58 15.78
C ARG A 279 -32.03 -16.78 15.34
N ASP A 280 -32.71 -17.79 15.86
CA ASP A 280 -34.15 -18.00 15.61
C ASP A 280 -34.99 -16.81 16.14
N ALA A 281 -34.70 -16.36 17.37
CA ALA A 281 -35.35 -15.18 17.95
C ALA A 281 -35.14 -13.92 17.09
N LEU A 282 -33.90 -13.65 16.66
CA LEU A 282 -33.58 -12.51 15.81
C LEU A 282 -34.25 -12.62 14.44
N GLN A 283 -34.28 -13.81 13.83
CA GLN A 283 -34.91 -14.03 12.54
C GLN A 283 -36.41 -13.67 12.59
N ARG A 284 -37.13 -14.20 13.58
CA ARG A 284 -38.56 -13.91 13.79
C ARG A 284 -38.81 -12.43 14.09
N ALA A 285 -37.96 -11.82 14.92
CA ALA A 285 -38.05 -10.40 15.23
C ALA A 285 -37.76 -9.53 13.99
N TYR A 286 -36.81 -9.92 13.15
CA TYR A 286 -36.52 -9.23 11.90
C TYR A 286 -37.69 -9.32 10.92
N GLU A 287 -38.34 -10.48 10.79
CA GLU A 287 -39.56 -10.64 9.97
C GLU A 287 -40.70 -9.72 10.44
N LYS A 288 -40.91 -9.62 11.75
CA LYS A 288 -41.87 -8.66 12.35
C LYS A 288 -41.41 -7.20 12.20
N LEU A 289 -40.11 -6.93 12.23
CA LEU A 289 -39.58 -5.59 12.02
C LEU A 289 -39.82 -5.12 10.58
N MET A 290 -39.58 -5.97 9.59
CA MET A 290 -39.75 -5.62 8.18
C MET A 290 -41.22 -5.39 7.78
N SER A 291 -42.18 -5.86 8.57
CA SER A 291 -43.60 -5.50 8.39
C SER A 291 -43.91 -4.09 8.93
N LYS A 292 -43.09 -3.56 9.83
CA LYS A 292 -43.19 -2.19 10.37
C LYS A 292 -42.43 -1.24 9.45
N ARG A 293 -43.16 -0.41 8.68
CA ARG A 293 -42.51 0.60 7.80
C ARG A 293 -41.77 1.69 8.58
N ALA A 294 -42.34 2.10 9.71
CA ALA A 294 -41.84 3.18 10.54
C ALA A 294 -42.22 2.98 12.01
N VAL A 295 -41.49 3.64 12.90
CA VAL A 295 -41.77 3.72 14.33
C VAL A 295 -41.60 5.15 14.82
N ILE A 296 -42.32 5.51 15.88
CA ILE A 296 -42.19 6.84 16.50
C ILE A 296 -40.96 6.87 17.39
N VAL A 297 -40.01 7.77 17.16
CA VAL A 297 -38.85 8.04 18.01
C VAL A 297 -38.85 9.54 18.33
N ASP A 298 -38.79 9.91 19.61
CA ASP A 298 -38.78 11.31 20.05
C ASP A 298 -39.86 12.19 19.40
N ASN A 299 -41.09 11.66 19.31
CA ASN A 299 -42.27 12.27 18.68
C ASN A 299 -42.20 12.45 17.15
N GLU A 300 -41.22 11.85 16.48
CA GLU A 300 -41.13 11.82 15.02
C GLU A 300 -41.33 10.40 14.48
N GLU A 301 -42.06 10.27 13.38
CA GLU A 301 -42.19 8.99 12.67
C GLU A 301 -40.99 8.76 11.75
N LEU A 302 -40.19 7.74 12.06
CA LEU A 302 -38.95 7.44 11.34
C LEU A 302 -39.00 6.03 10.72
N SER A 303 -38.52 5.91 9.49
CA SER A 303 -38.42 4.64 8.78
C SER A 303 -37.35 3.73 9.41
N VAL A 304 -37.72 2.49 9.73
CA VAL A 304 -36.80 1.48 10.31
C VAL A 304 -35.70 1.06 9.35
N GLU A 305 -35.93 1.20 8.04
CA GLU A 305 -34.92 0.88 7.02
C GLU A 305 -33.90 2.01 6.87
N ASN A 306 -34.31 3.25 7.11
CA ASN A 306 -33.44 4.41 6.87
C ASN A 306 -32.70 4.86 8.12
N PHE A 307 -33.33 4.82 9.30
CA PHE A 307 -32.82 5.43 10.53
C PHE A 307 -32.44 4.39 11.59
N GLY A 308 -31.24 4.51 12.14
CA GLY A 308 -30.67 3.62 13.14
C GLY A 308 -31.45 3.64 14.45
N SER A 309 -31.79 4.82 14.93
CA SER A 309 -32.66 5.02 16.09
C SER A 309 -34.00 4.29 15.96
N ALA A 310 -34.65 4.40 14.80
CA ALA A 310 -35.89 3.71 14.46
C ALA A 310 -35.70 2.20 14.36
N PHE A 311 -34.62 1.75 13.72
CA PHE A 311 -34.26 0.34 13.61
C PHE A 311 -34.07 -0.31 14.99
N ILE A 312 -33.29 0.32 15.88
CA ILE A 312 -33.01 -0.19 17.23
C ILE A 312 -34.31 -0.31 18.02
N LYS A 313 -35.14 0.74 18.03
CA LYS A 313 -36.42 0.73 18.73
C LYS A 313 -37.37 -0.31 18.14
N GLY A 314 -37.52 -0.32 16.82
CA GLY A 314 -38.39 -1.26 16.13
C GLY A 314 -37.98 -2.72 16.37
N LEU A 315 -36.67 -3.01 16.37
CA LEU A 315 -36.14 -4.34 16.67
C LEU A 315 -36.42 -4.73 18.13
N GLU A 316 -36.26 -3.80 19.07
CA GLU A 316 -36.60 -4.03 20.47
C GLU A 316 -38.09 -4.36 20.65
N ASP A 317 -38.98 -3.62 19.99
CA ASP A 317 -40.42 -3.84 20.03
C ASP A 317 -40.81 -5.18 19.38
N ALA A 318 -40.20 -5.50 18.23
CA ALA A 318 -40.40 -6.79 17.57
C ALA A 318 -39.92 -7.96 18.43
N LEU A 319 -38.80 -7.81 19.16
CA LEU A 319 -38.32 -8.82 20.11
C LEU A 319 -39.30 -9.00 21.28
N LYS A 320 -39.90 -7.92 21.80
CA LYS A 320 -40.94 -8.01 22.85
C LYS A 320 -42.17 -8.78 22.37
N GLU A 321 -42.60 -8.57 21.12
CA GLU A 321 -43.68 -9.35 20.51
C GLU A 321 -43.31 -10.84 20.39
N VAL A 322 -42.12 -11.16 19.89
CA VAL A 322 -41.65 -12.56 19.83
C VAL A 322 -41.57 -13.18 21.23
N LYS A 323 -41.24 -12.39 22.26
CA LYS A 323 -41.26 -12.85 23.65
C LYS A 323 -42.67 -13.24 24.09
N ALA A 324 -43.68 -12.41 23.80
CA ALA A 324 -45.07 -12.68 24.12
C ALA A 324 -45.56 -13.95 23.40
N ASP A 325 -45.30 -14.07 22.09
CA ASP A 325 -45.63 -15.28 21.31
C ASP A 325 -44.98 -16.55 21.91
N ALA A 326 -43.74 -16.44 22.40
CA ALA A 326 -43.02 -17.54 23.04
C ALA A 326 -43.60 -17.91 24.42
N GLU A 327 -44.14 -16.95 25.15
CA GLU A 327 -44.81 -17.17 26.44
C GLU A 327 -46.18 -17.85 26.24
N GLU A 328 -46.98 -17.39 25.27
CA GLU A 328 -48.27 -18.01 24.93
C GLU A 328 -48.11 -19.46 24.44
N SER A 329 -47.07 -19.73 23.65
CA SER A 329 -46.75 -21.07 23.14
C SER A 329 -45.91 -21.93 24.10
N ASN A 330 -45.59 -21.42 25.30
CA ASN A 330 -44.72 -22.07 26.28
C ASN A 330 -43.34 -22.52 25.72
N ASN A 331 -42.80 -21.78 24.75
CA ASN A 331 -41.52 -22.06 24.10
C ASN A 331 -40.35 -21.42 24.85
N ARG A 332 -39.87 -22.12 25.88
CA ARG A 332 -38.76 -21.67 26.74
C ARG A 332 -37.48 -21.33 25.96
N LYS A 333 -37.11 -22.11 24.94
CA LYS A 333 -35.87 -21.89 24.17
C LYS A 333 -35.91 -20.59 23.38
N LEU A 334 -37.04 -20.28 22.77
CA LEU A 334 -37.25 -19.03 22.05
C LEU A 334 -37.21 -17.84 23.01
N ARG A 335 -37.86 -17.96 24.18
CA ARG A 335 -37.83 -16.93 25.23
C ARG A 335 -36.41 -16.61 25.70
N GLU A 336 -35.60 -17.64 26.01
CA GLU A 336 -34.19 -17.49 26.37
C GLU A 336 -33.38 -16.84 25.22
N GLY A 337 -33.70 -17.20 23.97
CA GLY A 337 -33.12 -16.59 22.77
C GLY A 337 -33.40 -15.09 22.69
N VAL A 338 -34.66 -14.68 22.84
CA VAL A 338 -35.08 -13.27 22.83
C VAL A 338 -34.39 -12.46 23.93
N GLU A 339 -34.33 -13.00 25.15
CA GLU A 339 -33.64 -12.33 26.27
C GLU A 339 -32.15 -12.14 25.99
N GLY A 340 -31.51 -13.13 25.36
CA GLY A 340 -30.14 -13.03 24.89
C GLY A 340 -29.94 -11.90 23.86
N VAL A 341 -30.81 -11.82 22.85
CA VAL A 341 -30.73 -10.78 21.81
C VAL A 341 -30.98 -9.39 22.42
N LEU A 342 -32.00 -9.24 23.27
CA LEU A 342 -32.29 -7.97 23.96
C LEU A 342 -31.12 -7.50 24.82
N ARG A 343 -30.45 -8.42 25.53
CA ARG A 343 -29.24 -8.09 26.29
C ARG A 343 -28.14 -7.57 25.37
N ASN A 344 -27.86 -8.26 24.28
CA ASN A 344 -26.82 -7.84 23.34
C ASN A 344 -27.15 -6.52 22.65
N LEU A 345 -28.42 -6.29 22.29
CA LEU A 345 -28.91 -5.02 21.73
C LEU A 345 -28.68 -3.86 22.71
N ARG A 346 -28.92 -4.07 24.01
CA ARG A 346 -28.63 -3.07 25.06
C ARG A 346 -27.13 -2.82 25.21
N LEU A 347 -26.31 -3.89 25.28
CA LEU A 347 -24.86 -3.78 25.46
C LEU A 347 -24.16 -3.09 24.28
N ARG A 348 -24.70 -3.24 23.07
CA ARG A 348 -24.12 -2.67 21.85
C ARG A 348 -24.84 -1.44 21.34
N ARG A 349 -25.73 -0.85 22.15
CA ARG A 349 -26.54 0.31 21.75
C ARG A 349 -25.67 1.49 21.33
N ASP A 350 -24.58 1.75 22.03
CA ASP A 350 -23.69 2.89 21.73
C ASP A 350 -23.01 2.70 20.37
N ILE A 351 -22.42 1.52 20.13
CA ILE A 351 -21.81 1.15 18.85
C ILE A 351 -22.83 1.24 17.72
N LEU A 352 -24.03 0.65 17.89
CA LEU A 352 -25.10 0.71 16.90
C LEU A 352 -25.51 2.16 16.60
N THR A 353 -25.68 2.97 17.65
CA THR A 353 -26.04 4.39 17.53
C THR A 353 -24.92 5.18 16.86
N ARG A 354 -23.64 4.77 16.96
CA ARG A 354 -22.54 5.40 16.22
C ARG A 354 -22.53 5.00 14.75
N ILE A 355 -22.57 3.70 14.45
CA ILE A 355 -22.36 3.19 13.09
C ILE A 355 -23.60 3.28 12.20
N LEU A 356 -24.80 3.24 12.77
CA LEU A 356 -26.03 3.30 11.97
C LEU A 356 -26.35 4.74 11.57
N TYR A 357 -26.91 4.88 10.37
CA TYR A 357 -27.30 6.17 9.82
C TYR A 357 -28.44 6.78 10.64
N ASP A 358 -28.28 8.05 10.99
CA ASP A 358 -29.34 8.89 11.55
C ASP A 358 -29.17 10.31 10.98
N LYS A 359 -30.11 11.22 11.30
CA LYS A 359 -30.04 12.62 10.85
C LYS A 359 -28.68 13.24 11.22
N GLY A 360 -28.04 13.89 10.24
CA GLY A 360 -26.74 14.55 10.42
C GLY A 360 -25.52 13.67 10.09
N LYS A 361 -25.70 12.38 9.81
CA LYS A 361 -24.62 11.49 9.39
C LYS A 361 -24.57 11.28 7.87
N SER A 362 -23.45 10.75 7.40
CA SER A 362 -23.24 10.43 5.98
C SER A 362 -23.51 8.95 5.72
N ASP A 363 -24.42 8.62 4.80
CA ASP A 363 -24.64 7.24 4.35
C ASP A 363 -23.46 6.79 3.49
N VAL A 364 -22.63 5.88 3.99
CA VAL A 364 -21.37 5.52 3.34
C VAL A 364 -21.60 5.01 1.92
N ILE A 365 -22.55 4.10 1.70
CA ILE A 365 -22.73 3.44 0.41
C ILE A 365 -23.31 4.39 -0.64
N ARG A 366 -24.19 5.30 -0.23
CA ARG A 366 -24.84 6.26 -1.14
C ARG A 366 -23.95 7.48 -1.42
N SER A 367 -23.06 7.82 -0.50
CA SER A 367 -22.22 9.01 -0.61
C SER A 367 -20.85 8.74 -1.21
N LEU A 368 -20.48 7.49 -1.52
CA LEU A 368 -19.25 7.23 -2.28
C LEU A 368 -19.35 7.79 -3.71
N GLU A 369 -18.34 8.56 -4.10
CA GLU A 369 -18.23 9.18 -5.41
C GLU A 369 -17.26 8.40 -6.32
N PRO A 370 -17.68 8.03 -7.54
CA PRO A 370 -16.82 7.35 -8.50
C PRO A 370 -15.74 8.31 -9.04
N GLY A 371 -14.52 7.80 -9.18
CA GLY A 371 -13.38 8.57 -9.70
C GLY A 371 -12.96 9.71 -8.77
N ALA A 372 -13.10 9.50 -7.47
CA ALA A 372 -12.67 10.41 -6.41
C ALA A 372 -11.92 9.63 -5.31
N MET A 373 -11.12 10.37 -4.54
CA MET A 373 -10.56 9.90 -3.27
C MET A 373 -11.61 10.11 -2.18
N ASN A 374 -12.32 9.04 -1.84
CA ASN A 374 -13.34 9.01 -0.80
C ASN A 374 -12.67 8.80 0.56
N ILE A 375 -12.67 9.82 1.41
CA ILE A 375 -12.07 9.79 2.74
C ILE A 375 -13.19 9.57 3.75
N LEU A 376 -13.16 8.43 4.42
CA LEU A 376 -14.08 8.10 5.50
C LEU A 376 -13.42 8.49 6.81
N ASP A 377 -13.86 9.62 7.39
CA ASP A 377 -13.30 10.14 8.64
C ASP A 377 -13.77 9.30 9.82
N LEU A 378 -12.87 8.49 10.36
CA LEU A 378 -13.10 7.62 11.50
C LEU A 378 -12.48 8.16 12.79
N SER A 379 -12.00 9.42 12.80
CA SER A 379 -11.31 10.01 13.95
C SER A 379 -12.14 10.06 15.25
N SER A 380 -13.47 10.01 15.13
CA SER A 380 -14.39 9.95 16.27
C SER A 380 -14.81 8.54 16.68
N PHE A 381 -14.36 7.50 15.96
CA PHE A 381 -14.71 6.11 16.21
C PHE A 381 -13.76 5.52 17.24
N SER A 382 -14.29 4.75 18.18
CA SER A 382 -13.50 3.80 18.95
C SER A 382 -13.00 2.65 18.04
N GLU A 383 -12.01 1.90 18.52
CA GLU A 383 -11.43 0.76 17.81
C GLU A 383 -12.51 -0.27 17.40
N ASP A 384 -13.39 -0.66 18.33
CA ASP A 384 -14.47 -1.61 18.06
C ASP A 384 -15.47 -1.09 17.01
N GLU A 385 -15.80 0.21 17.05
CA GLU A 385 -16.68 0.85 16.06
C GLU A 385 -16.01 0.88 14.69
N ALA A 386 -14.71 1.23 14.63
CA ALA A 386 -13.94 1.28 13.39
C ALA A 386 -13.80 -0.10 12.75
N ILE A 387 -13.42 -1.13 13.51
CA ILE A 387 -13.31 -2.52 13.03
C ILE A 387 -14.66 -2.98 12.45
N THR A 388 -15.75 -2.70 13.15
CA THR A 388 -17.10 -3.07 12.74
C THR A 388 -17.50 -2.37 11.45
N PHE A 389 -17.28 -1.06 11.37
CA PHE A 389 -17.62 -0.23 10.23
C PHE A 389 -16.79 -0.59 8.99
N VAL A 390 -15.46 -0.65 9.12
CA VAL A 390 -14.53 -1.05 8.05
C VAL A 390 -14.89 -2.44 7.51
N SER A 391 -15.18 -3.39 8.41
CA SER A 391 -15.60 -4.74 8.03
C SER A 391 -16.86 -4.73 7.16
N TYR A 392 -17.86 -3.93 7.50
CA TYR A 392 -19.09 -3.80 6.71
C TYR A 392 -18.80 -3.20 5.32
N VAL A 393 -18.06 -2.09 5.27
CA VAL A 393 -17.75 -1.40 4.00
C VAL A 393 -16.94 -2.31 3.08
N ALA A 394 -15.91 -2.98 3.60
CA ALA A 394 -15.08 -3.90 2.82
C ALA A 394 -15.88 -5.09 2.26
N ARG A 395 -16.76 -5.70 3.07
CA ARG A 395 -17.64 -6.79 2.60
C ARG A 395 -18.65 -6.31 1.57
N THR A 396 -19.25 -5.15 1.79
CA THR A 396 -20.20 -4.58 0.84
C THR A 396 -19.52 -4.25 -0.48
N ALA A 397 -18.33 -3.64 -0.45
CA ALA A 397 -17.54 -3.37 -1.64
C ALA A 397 -17.21 -4.67 -2.40
N LEU A 398 -16.76 -5.72 -1.70
CA LEU A 398 -16.49 -7.02 -2.33
C LEU A 398 -17.75 -7.62 -2.96
N ARG A 399 -18.87 -7.64 -2.24
CA ARG A 399 -20.15 -8.18 -2.71
C ARG A 399 -20.64 -7.45 -3.95
N GLU A 400 -20.67 -6.12 -3.92
CA GLU A 400 -21.09 -5.30 -5.05
C GLU A 400 -20.14 -5.48 -6.24
N ARG A 401 -18.83 -5.59 -6.02
CA ARG A 401 -17.88 -5.88 -7.11
C ARG A 401 -18.06 -7.27 -7.72
N VAL A 402 -18.31 -8.30 -6.91
CA VAL A 402 -18.64 -9.65 -7.41
C VAL A 402 -19.92 -9.62 -8.24
N LYS A 403 -20.95 -8.89 -7.76
CA LYS A 403 -22.20 -8.70 -8.48
C LYS A 403 -22.00 -7.97 -9.82
N ALA A 404 -21.22 -6.89 -9.83
CA ALA A 404 -20.91 -6.13 -11.03
C ALA A 404 -20.23 -6.98 -12.11
N VAL A 405 -19.32 -7.88 -11.70
CA VAL A 405 -18.61 -8.78 -12.62
C VAL A 405 -19.52 -9.89 -13.14
N ARG A 406 -20.39 -10.46 -12.29
CA ARG A 406 -21.25 -11.60 -12.68
C ARG A 406 -22.52 -11.19 -13.42
N GLU A 407 -23.16 -10.12 -12.98
CA GLU A 407 -24.48 -9.69 -13.44
C GLU A 407 -24.43 -8.42 -14.31
N GLY A 408 -23.26 -7.79 -14.40
CA GLY A 408 -23.01 -6.57 -15.17
C GLY A 408 -23.02 -5.29 -14.33
N ALA A 409 -22.19 -4.32 -14.73
CA ALA A 409 -21.97 -3.07 -13.99
C ALA A 409 -23.27 -2.27 -13.77
N ASN A 410 -24.23 -2.32 -14.68
CA ASN A 410 -25.49 -1.58 -14.55
C ASN A 410 -26.42 -2.11 -13.44
N LYS A 411 -26.10 -3.26 -12.83
CA LYS A 411 -26.86 -3.86 -11.72
C LYS A 411 -26.41 -3.41 -10.34
N VAL A 412 -25.36 -2.60 -10.26
CA VAL A 412 -24.79 -2.07 -9.02
C VAL A 412 -24.75 -0.55 -9.04
N ARG A 413 -24.53 0.04 -7.87
CA ARG A 413 -24.32 1.49 -7.74
C ARG A 413 -23.07 1.92 -8.50
N GLU A 414 -23.06 3.16 -8.95
CA GLU A 414 -22.00 3.71 -9.80
C GLU A 414 -20.60 3.57 -9.20
N ALA A 415 -20.45 3.83 -7.90
CA ALA A 415 -19.19 3.69 -7.17
C ALA A 415 -18.57 2.27 -7.25
N PHE A 416 -19.38 1.23 -7.49
CA PHE A 416 -18.92 -0.16 -7.59
C PHE A 416 -18.95 -0.72 -9.01
N ARG A 417 -19.28 0.08 -10.02
CA ARG A 417 -19.28 -0.36 -11.44
C ARG A 417 -17.88 -0.77 -11.89
N TYR A 418 -16.88 -0.05 -11.41
CA TYR A 418 -15.47 -0.23 -11.75
C TYR A 418 -14.67 -0.70 -10.52
N PRO A 419 -13.44 -1.21 -10.70
CA PRO A 419 -12.54 -1.50 -9.59
C PRO A 419 -12.34 -0.29 -8.69
N LEU A 420 -12.21 -0.53 -7.38
CA LEU A 420 -11.87 0.47 -6.38
C LEU A 420 -10.72 -0.04 -5.50
N LEU A 421 -9.93 0.89 -4.97
CA LEU A 421 -8.90 0.60 -3.99
C LEU A 421 -9.41 0.95 -2.59
N LEU A 422 -9.36 -0.01 -1.67
CA LEU A 422 -9.58 0.24 -0.24
C LEU A 422 -8.21 0.43 0.43
N VAL A 423 -8.03 1.53 1.14
CA VAL A 423 -6.85 1.83 1.94
C VAL A 423 -7.24 1.84 3.40
N ILE A 424 -6.66 0.92 4.17
CA ILE A 424 -6.86 0.81 5.61
C ILE A 424 -5.60 1.38 6.28
N GLU A 425 -5.75 2.50 6.96
CA GLU A 425 -4.70 3.03 7.85
C GLU A 425 -4.70 2.28 9.18
N GLU A 426 -3.55 2.28 9.86
CA GLU A 426 -3.36 1.60 11.15
C GLU A 426 -3.83 0.12 11.12
N ALA A 427 -3.45 -0.59 10.04
CA ALA A 427 -3.90 -1.95 9.70
C ALA A 427 -3.22 -3.09 10.48
#